data_AF-A0AA41XJU3-F1
#
_entry.id   AF-A0AA41XJU3-F1
#
_cell.length_a   1.000
_cell.length_b   1.000
_cell.length_c   1.000
_cell.angle_alpha   90.00
_cell.angle_beta   90.00
_cell.angle_gamma   90.00
#
_symmetry.space_group_name_H-M   'P 1'
#
loop_
_entity.id
_entity.type
_entity.pdbx_description
1 polymer ?
#
loop_
_entity_poly.entity_id
_entity_poly.type
_entity_poly.pdbx_seq_one_letter_code
_entity_poly.pdbx_strand_id
1 'polypeptide(L)'
;GPTGRVYTHEIPGGQLSNLRQQAIALGLADDFERVEDLYAAANRILGRIPKVTPSSKVVGDLALHLAAVKADPADFEQNPQNYDIPDSVIGFMAGELGELPGGWPEPFRSKMLEGRTVNVGVTPLGDDDRAGLAGDSRTRQETLNRLLFPAPTAAFGQQHDLFGDLSVVDTVDYLYGLTQGVEHVVEISTGVRLFV
;
A
#
# COMPACT_ATOMS: atom_id res chain seq x y z
N GLY A 1 7.25 4.19 -22.44
CA GLY A 1 6.86 5.53 -22.89
C GLY A 1 5.41 5.81 -22.51
N PRO A 2 4.93 7.05 -22.62
CA PRO A 2 3.53 7.36 -22.35
C PRO A 2 2.61 6.59 -23.30
N THR A 3 1.61 5.91 -22.75
CA THR A 3 0.59 5.17 -23.51
C THR A 3 -0.72 5.95 -23.46
N GLY A 4 -1.43 6.06 -24.59
CA GLY A 4 -2.78 6.65 -24.61
C GLY A 4 -3.80 5.88 -23.77
N ARG A 5 -3.45 4.67 -23.34
CA ARG A 5 -4.25 3.80 -22.47
C ARG A 5 -4.55 4.42 -21.10
N VAL A 6 -3.77 5.43 -20.68
CA VAL A 6 -4.04 6.20 -19.45
C VAL A 6 -5.43 6.83 -19.41
N TYR A 7 -5.97 7.22 -20.57
CA TYR A 7 -7.32 7.77 -20.68
C TYR A 7 -8.43 6.71 -20.55
N THR A 8 -8.07 5.42 -20.58
CA THR A 8 -8.99 4.30 -20.40
C THR A 8 -8.91 3.75 -18.99
N HIS A 9 -7.70 3.41 -18.53
CA HIS A 9 -7.52 2.77 -17.22
C HIS A 9 -7.45 3.77 -16.07
N GLU A 10 -7.03 5.02 -16.33
CA GLU A 10 -6.92 6.10 -15.34
C GLU A 10 -6.04 5.77 -14.10
N ILE A 11 -5.22 4.72 -14.18
CA ILE A 11 -4.19 4.36 -13.20
C ILE A 11 -3.22 5.54 -12.98
N PRO A 12 -3.08 6.05 -11.75
CA PRO A 12 -2.06 7.06 -11.41
C PRO A 12 -0.63 6.54 -11.60
N GLY A 13 0.32 7.41 -11.97
CA GLY A 13 1.68 6.99 -12.33
C GLY A 13 2.39 6.12 -11.28
N GLY A 14 2.35 6.49 -10.00
CA GLY A 14 2.93 5.68 -8.92
C GLY A 14 2.25 4.32 -8.76
N GLN A 15 0.93 4.27 -8.94
CA GLN A 15 0.17 3.02 -8.91
C GLN A 15 0.51 2.13 -10.12
N LEU A 16 0.75 2.70 -11.30
CA LEU A 16 1.07 1.93 -12.51
C LEU A 16 2.38 1.15 -12.35
N SER A 17 3.42 1.81 -11.83
CA SER A 17 4.71 1.16 -11.54
C SER A 17 4.56 0.03 -10.52
N ASN A 18 3.84 0.27 -9.43
CA ASN A 18 3.60 -0.73 -8.39
C ASN A 18 2.77 -1.91 -8.92
N LEU A 19 1.68 -1.64 -9.63
CA LEU A 19 0.79 -2.65 -10.21
C LEU A 19 1.53 -3.56 -11.19
N ARG A 20 2.48 -3.00 -11.97
CA ARG A 20 3.33 -3.79 -12.87
C ARG A 20 4.26 -4.73 -12.10
N GLN A 21 4.92 -4.26 -11.04
CA GLN A 21 5.75 -5.13 -10.21
C GLN A 21 4.94 -6.24 -9.54
N GLN A 22 3.73 -5.94 -9.07
CA GLN A 22 2.82 -6.93 -8.51
C GLN A 22 2.36 -7.95 -9.55
N ALA A 23 2.01 -7.50 -10.77
CA ALA A 23 1.66 -8.40 -11.87
C ALA A 23 2.82 -9.34 -12.22
N ILE A 24 4.06 -8.84 -12.27
CA ILE A 24 5.26 -9.66 -12.47
C ILE A 24 5.38 -10.73 -11.38
N ALA A 25 5.22 -10.35 -10.11
CA ALA A 25 5.29 -11.28 -8.98
C ALA A 25 4.21 -12.38 -9.03
N LEU A 26 3.09 -12.11 -9.70
CA LEU A 26 1.99 -13.07 -9.92
C LEU A 26 2.10 -13.84 -11.24
N GLY A 27 3.17 -13.64 -12.02
CA GLY A 27 3.35 -14.30 -13.32
C GLY A 27 2.46 -13.74 -14.44
N LEU A 28 1.92 -12.53 -14.27
CA LEU A 28 1.05 -11.83 -15.22
C LEU A 28 1.80 -10.75 -16.04
N ALA A 29 3.12 -10.86 -16.13
CA ALA A 29 3.97 -9.86 -16.78
C ALA A 29 3.61 -9.67 -18.27
N ASP A 30 3.41 -10.77 -18.98
CA ASP A 30 3.12 -10.77 -20.42
C ASP A 30 1.68 -10.32 -20.73
N ASP A 31 0.78 -10.44 -19.75
CA ASP A 31 -0.65 -10.08 -19.85
C ASP A 31 -0.97 -8.75 -19.15
N PHE A 32 0.02 -7.85 -19.01
CA PHE A 32 -0.19 -6.61 -18.26
C PHE A 32 -1.28 -5.70 -18.88
N GLU A 33 -1.45 -5.71 -20.20
CA GLU A 33 -2.54 -4.96 -20.85
C GLU A 33 -3.92 -5.47 -20.40
N ARG A 34 -4.07 -6.79 -20.17
CA ARG A 34 -5.29 -7.37 -19.62
C ARG A 34 -5.51 -6.90 -18.18
N VAL A 35 -4.45 -6.72 -17.39
CA VAL A 35 -4.54 -6.14 -16.04
C VAL A 35 -5.03 -4.68 -16.10
N GLU A 36 -4.55 -3.89 -17.06
CA GLU A 36 -5.03 -2.51 -17.26
C GLU A 36 -6.51 -2.45 -17.66
N ASP A 37 -6.95 -3.37 -18.53
CA ASP A 37 -8.37 -3.47 -18.92
C ASP A 37 -9.24 -3.91 -17.74
N LEU A 38 -8.73 -4.83 -16.91
CA LEU A 38 -9.38 -5.24 -15.66
C LEU A 38 -9.42 -4.12 -14.63
N TYR A 39 -8.41 -3.25 -14.59
CA TYR A 39 -8.41 -2.07 -13.75
C TYR A 39 -9.52 -1.10 -14.15
N ALA A 40 -9.71 -0.87 -15.45
CA ALA A 40 -10.82 -0.08 -15.95
C ALA A 40 -12.18 -0.74 -15.62
N ALA A 41 -12.29 -2.07 -15.73
CA ALA A 41 -13.49 -2.81 -15.38
C ALA A 41 -13.80 -2.74 -13.87
N ALA A 42 -12.81 -3.00 -13.02
CA ALA A 42 -12.89 -2.88 -11.56
C ALA A 42 -13.32 -1.48 -11.15
N ASN A 43 -12.76 -0.42 -11.76
CA ASN A 43 -13.18 0.95 -11.51
C ASN A 43 -14.67 1.17 -11.82
N ARG A 44 -15.19 0.60 -12.92
CA ARG A 44 -16.63 0.68 -13.24
C ARG A 44 -17.49 -0.05 -12.22
N ILE A 45 -17.13 -1.29 -11.88
CA ILE A 45 -17.85 -2.14 -10.93
C ILE A 45 -17.92 -1.47 -9.55
N LEU A 46 -16.83 -0.82 -9.12
CA LEU A 46 -16.76 -0.10 -7.86
C LEU A 46 -17.44 1.28 -7.87
N GLY A 47 -18.13 1.66 -8.96
CA GLY A 47 -18.90 2.91 -9.03
C GLY A 47 -18.12 4.12 -9.56
N ARG A 48 -17.05 3.90 -10.33
CA ARG A 48 -16.20 4.94 -10.97
C ARG A 48 -15.64 5.95 -9.97
N ILE A 49 -14.96 5.44 -8.96
CA ILE A 49 -14.44 6.24 -7.84
C ILE A 49 -13.25 7.13 -8.27
N PRO A 50 -12.99 8.24 -7.57
CA PRO A 50 -11.71 8.95 -7.67
C PRO A 50 -10.57 8.00 -7.29
N LYS A 51 -9.56 7.87 -8.14
CA LYS A 51 -8.44 6.93 -7.97
C LYS A 51 -7.18 7.66 -7.54
N VAL A 52 -6.94 7.68 -6.24
CA VAL A 52 -5.72 8.19 -5.60
C VAL A 52 -5.42 7.31 -4.40
N THR A 53 -4.21 7.34 -3.84
CA THR A 53 -3.93 6.55 -2.63
C THR A 53 -4.91 6.94 -1.51
N PRO A 54 -5.62 5.99 -0.86
CA PRO A 54 -5.54 4.53 -1.01
C PRO A 54 -6.54 3.87 -1.99
N SER A 55 -7.54 4.57 -2.51
CA SER A 55 -8.56 4.00 -3.42
C SER A 55 -8.00 3.43 -4.73
N SER A 56 -6.92 4.00 -5.27
CA SER A 56 -6.25 3.47 -6.47
C SER A 56 -5.66 2.07 -6.26
N LYS A 57 -5.24 1.76 -5.02
CA LYS A 57 -4.78 0.44 -4.61
C LYS A 57 -5.95 -0.55 -4.55
N VAL A 58 -7.11 -0.15 -4.01
CA VAL A 58 -8.31 -1.00 -3.97
C VAL A 58 -8.69 -1.49 -5.37
N VAL A 59 -8.74 -0.58 -6.34
CA VAL A 59 -9.02 -0.93 -7.75
C VAL A 59 -7.93 -1.85 -8.32
N GLY A 60 -6.67 -1.62 -7.95
CA GLY A 60 -5.53 -2.43 -8.38
C GLY A 60 -5.54 -3.85 -7.84
N ASP A 61 -5.79 -4.00 -6.55
CA ASP A 61 -5.88 -5.30 -5.87
C ASP A 61 -7.03 -6.13 -6.49
N LEU A 62 -8.19 -5.52 -6.76
CA LEU A 62 -9.29 -6.18 -7.46
C LEU A 62 -8.90 -6.59 -8.88
N ALA A 63 -8.27 -5.70 -9.65
CA ALA A 63 -7.87 -5.98 -11.02
C ALA A 63 -6.88 -7.16 -11.11
N LEU A 64 -5.88 -7.18 -10.23
CA LEU A 64 -4.92 -8.28 -10.13
C LEU A 64 -5.59 -9.59 -9.72
N HIS A 65 -6.52 -9.53 -8.76
CA HIS A 65 -7.27 -10.72 -8.36
C HIS A 65 -8.07 -11.31 -9.52
N LEU A 66 -8.87 -10.48 -10.22
CA LEU A 66 -9.63 -10.92 -11.39
C LEU A 66 -8.74 -11.47 -12.50
N ALA A 67 -7.53 -10.92 -12.68
CA ALA A 67 -6.57 -11.41 -13.65
C ALA A 67 -6.04 -12.79 -13.26
N ALA A 68 -5.63 -12.95 -12.00
CA ALA A 68 -5.05 -14.18 -11.47
C ALA A 68 -6.03 -15.37 -11.56
N VAL A 69 -7.30 -15.15 -11.23
CA VAL A 69 -8.34 -16.21 -11.31
C VAL A 69 -9.01 -16.30 -12.68
N LYS A 70 -8.59 -15.48 -13.65
CA LYS A 70 -9.18 -15.37 -15.00
C LYS A 70 -10.69 -15.16 -14.96
N ALA A 71 -11.17 -14.34 -14.01
CA ALA A 71 -12.59 -14.04 -13.86
C ALA A 71 -13.14 -13.25 -15.05
N ASP A 72 -14.41 -13.49 -15.36
CA ASP A 72 -15.21 -12.57 -16.16
C ASP A 72 -15.70 -11.41 -15.26
N PRO A 73 -15.31 -10.15 -15.52
CA PRO A 73 -15.77 -9.02 -14.74
C PRO A 73 -17.29 -8.89 -14.67
N ALA A 74 -18.01 -9.27 -15.74
CA ALA A 74 -19.47 -9.20 -15.77
C ALA A 74 -20.12 -10.24 -14.86
N ASP A 75 -19.54 -11.44 -14.77
CA ASP A 75 -20.00 -12.46 -13.83
C ASP A 75 -19.66 -12.06 -12.38
N PHE A 76 -18.45 -11.55 -12.14
CA PHE A 76 -18.06 -11.03 -10.83
C PHE A 76 -18.98 -9.91 -10.34
N GLU A 77 -19.36 -8.97 -11.20
CA GLU A 77 -20.30 -7.89 -10.86
C GLU A 77 -21.70 -8.42 -10.49
N GLN A 78 -22.14 -9.49 -11.12
CA GLN A 78 -23.45 -10.09 -10.84
C GLN A 78 -23.43 -11.01 -9.63
N ASN A 79 -22.31 -11.72 -9.43
CA ASN A 79 -22.16 -12.83 -8.48
C ASN A 79 -20.86 -12.73 -7.65
N PRO A 80 -20.59 -11.61 -6.95
CA PRO A 80 -19.33 -11.42 -6.22
C PRO A 80 -19.10 -12.47 -5.13
N GLN A 81 -20.17 -13.03 -4.56
CA GLN A 81 -20.12 -14.07 -3.53
C GLN A 81 -19.48 -15.40 -3.99
N ASN A 82 -19.35 -15.61 -5.31
CA ASN A 82 -18.72 -16.81 -5.86
C ASN A 82 -17.19 -16.70 -5.93
N TYR A 83 -16.62 -15.55 -5.58
CA TYR A 83 -15.22 -15.25 -5.69
C TYR A 83 -14.61 -14.97 -4.31
N ASP A 84 -13.33 -15.31 -4.17
CA ASP A 84 -12.52 -14.73 -3.10
C ASP A 84 -12.31 -13.25 -3.41
N ILE A 85 -12.39 -12.38 -2.40
CA ILE A 85 -12.33 -10.93 -2.62
C ILE A 85 -11.22 -10.38 -1.73
N PRO A 86 -10.28 -9.57 -2.26
CA PRO A 86 -9.22 -8.98 -1.44
C PRO A 86 -9.79 -8.15 -0.28
N ASP A 87 -9.15 -8.24 0.89
CA ASP A 87 -9.59 -7.52 2.10
C ASP A 87 -9.68 -6.01 1.89
N SER A 88 -8.77 -5.43 1.08
CA SER A 88 -8.81 -4.00 0.75
C SER A 88 -10.09 -3.58 0.01
N VAL A 89 -10.67 -4.48 -0.79
CA VAL A 89 -11.93 -4.25 -1.52
C VAL A 89 -13.12 -4.40 -0.58
N ILE A 90 -13.10 -5.43 0.27
CA ILE A 90 -14.14 -5.63 1.30
C ILE A 90 -14.17 -4.45 2.27
N GLY A 91 -13.02 -4.03 2.79
CA GLY A 91 -12.89 -2.89 3.69
C GLY A 91 -13.36 -1.59 3.04
N PHE A 92 -12.96 -1.34 1.79
CA PHE A 92 -13.47 -0.21 1.03
C PHE A 92 -14.99 -0.23 0.92
N MET A 93 -15.59 -1.35 0.54
CA MET A 93 -17.05 -1.48 0.37
C MET A 93 -17.80 -1.43 1.70
N ALA A 94 -17.13 -1.77 2.81
CA ALA A 94 -17.66 -1.56 4.15
C ALA A 94 -17.63 -0.10 4.61
N GLY A 95 -16.94 0.80 3.88
CA GLY A 95 -16.88 2.23 4.16
C GLY A 95 -15.59 2.69 4.87
N GLU A 96 -14.54 1.86 4.89
CA GLU A 96 -13.26 2.23 5.55
C GLU A 96 -12.60 3.49 4.99
N LEU A 97 -12.89 3.81 3.72
CA LEU A 97 -12.35 5.01 3.05
C LEU A 97 -13.37 6.16 2.98
N GLY A 98 -14.45 6.09 3.76
CA GLY A 98 -15.54 7.05 3.76
C GLY A 98 -16.64 6.72 2.77
N GLU A 99 -17.42 7.73 2.38
CA GLU A 99 -18.61 7.59 1.54
C GLU A 99 -18.37 8.05 0.10
N LEU A 100 -19.07 7.43 -0.86
CA LEU A 100 -19.02 7.83 -2.25
C LEU A 100 -20.03 8.95 -2.54
N PRO A 101 -19.61 10.05 -3.21
CA PRO A 101 -20.53 11.14 -3.58
C PRO A 101 -21.73 10.68 -4.43
N GLY A 102 -21.54 9.66 -5.26
CA GLY A 102 -22.60 9.07 -6.10
C GLY A 102 -23.38 7.94 -5.42
N GLY A 103 -23.12 7.67 -4.14
CA GLY A 103 -23.61 6.49 -3.45
C GLY A 103 -22.86 5.22 -3.86
N TRP A 104 -23.19 4.12 -3.17
CA TRP A 104 -22.58 2.82 -3.44
C TRP A 104 -23.28 2.10 -4.59
N PRO A 105 -22.54 1.28 -5.37
CA PRO A 105 -23.14 0.46 -6.41
C PRO A 105 -23.97 -0.67 -5.79
N GLU A 106 -25.29 -0.48 -5.73
CA GLU A 106 -26.25 -1.51 -5.32
C GLU A 106 -26.89 -2.18 -6.55
N PRO A 107 -27.20 -3.50 -6.51
CA PRO A 107 -27.13 -4.40 -5.36
C PRO A 107 -25.74 -5.03 -5.13
N PHE A 108 -24.72 -4.63 -5.89
CA PHE A 108 -23.38 -5.24 -5.84
C PHE A 108 -22.75 -5.16 -4.45
N ARG A 109 -22.79 -4.00 -3.80
CA ARG A 109 -22.26 -3.82 -2.44
C ARG A 109 -22.94 -4.76 -1.44
N SER A 110 -24.27 -4.81 -1.45
CA SER A 110 -25.02 -5.68 -0.55
C SER A 110 -24.64 -7.15 -0.73
N LYS A 111 -24.50 -7.62 -1.97
CA LYS A 111 -24.06 -9.00 -2.27
C LYS A 111 -22.62 -9.26 -1.83
N MET A 112 -21.71 -8.31 -2.05
CA MET A 112 -20.31 -8.46 -1.69
C MET A 112 -20.10 -8.59 -0.17
N LEU A 113 -20.89 -7.86 0.61
CA LEU A 113 -20.81 -7.85 2.08
C LEU A 113 -21.67 -8.94 2.75
N GLU A 114 -22.45 -9.70 1.98
CA GLU A 114 -23.33 -10.73 2.51
C GLU A 114 -22.54 -11.77 3.32
N GLY A 115 -22.97 -12.01 4.56
CA GLY A 115 -22.32 -12.93 5.49
C GLY A 115 -20.98 -12.45 6.06
N ARG A 116 -20.53 -11.22 5.77
CA ARG A 116 -19.27 -10.66 6.26
C ARG A 116 -19.50 -9.66 7.39
N THR A 117 -18.68 -9.73 8.43
CA THR A 117 -18.61 -8.72 9.49
C THR A 117 -17.30 -7.94 9.32
N VAL A 118 -17.39 -6.66 8.97
CA VAL A 118 -16.22 -5.79 8.78
C VAL A 118 -16.23 -4.72 9.86
N ASN A 119 -15.15 -4.63 10.63
CA ASN A 119 -15.05 -3.66 11.71
C ASN A 119 -14.34 -2.38 11.20
N VAL A 120 -15.14 -1.40 10.79
CA VAL A 120 -14.66 -0.09 10.31
C VAL A 120 -14.42 0.90 11.48
N GLY A 121 -14.38 0.39 12.72
CA GLY A 121 -14.29 1.21 13.93
C GLY A 121 -12.88 1.75 14.21
N VAL A 122 -12.82 2.93 14.81
CA VAL A 122 -11.58 3.48 15.38
C VAL A 122 -11.27 2.76 16.69
N THR A 123 -10.08 2.17 16.80
CA THR A 123 -9.60 1.61 18.06
C THR A 123 -9.29 2.75 19.05
N PRO A 124 -9.88 2.77 20.26
CA PRO A 124 -9.55 3.76 21.26
C PRO A 124 -8.08 3.68 21.69
N LEU A 125 -7.43 4.84 21.86
CA LEU A 125 -6.08 4.91 22.42
C LEU A 125 -6.07 4.55 23.90
N GLY A 126 -5.07 3.77 24.31
CA GLY A 126 -4.80 3.48 25.72
C GLY A 126 -4.26 4.70 26.48
N ASP A 127 -4.25 4.65 27.81
CA ASP A 127 -3.77 5.76 28.63
C ASP A 127 -2.28 6.05 28.43
N ASP A 128 -1.46 5.00 28.25
CA ASP A 128 -0.03 5.15 27.94
C ASP A 128 0.21 5.83 26.60
N ASP A 129 -0.60 5.51 25.58
CA ASP A 129 -0.52 6.16 24.27
C ASP A 129 -0.87 7.64 24.38
N ARG A 130 -1.91 7.98 25.15
CA ARG A 130 -2.31 9.37 25.40
C ARG A 130 -1.22 10.14 26.13
N ALA A 131 -0.61 9.53 27.15
CA ALA A 131 0.51 10.13 27.86
C ALA A 131 1.72 10.34 26.94
N GLY A 132 2.07 9.35 26.12
CA GLY A 132 3.16 9.46 25.14
C GLY A 132 2.94 10.56 24.10
N LEU A 133 1.71 10.71 23.61
CA LEU A 133 1.32 11.80 22.69
C LEU A 133 1.37 13.19 23.35
N ALA A 134 1.17 13.27 24.67
CA ALA A 134 1.28 14.50 25.45
C ALA A 134 2.72 14.81 25.91
N GLY A 135 3.66 13.89 25.70
CA GLY A 135 5.07 14.04 26.06
C GLY A 135 5.83 15.08 25.22
N ASP A 136 7.15 15.09 25.41
CA ASP A 136 8.07 15.92 24.64
C ASP A 136 8.12 15.52 23.15
N SER A 137 8.85 16.30 22.34
CA SER A 137 8.87 16.09 20.88
C SER A 137 9.34 14.69 20.48
N ARG A 138 10.32 14.13 21.19
CA ARG A 138 10.90 12.82 20.87
C ARG A 138 9.92 11.71 21.25
N THR A 139 9.42 11.74 22.48
CA THR A 139 8.46 10.77 23.00
C THR A 139 7.21 10.72 22.14
N ARG A 140 6.72 11.88 21.72
CA ARG A 140 5.56 12.00 20.82
C ARG A 140 5.84 11.38 19.46
N GLN A 141 7.01 11.64 18.86
CA GLN A 141 7.39 11.09 17.57
C GLN A 141 7.49 9.55 17.64
N GLU A 142 8.14 9.02 18.67
CA GLU A 142 8.27 7.57 18.88
C GLU A 142 6.90 6.90 19.11
N THR A 143 6.02 7.57 19.88
CA THR A 143 4.64 7.11 20.09
C THR A 143 3.84 7.11 18.78
N LEU A 144 3.94 8.16 17.97
CA LEU A 144 3.29 8.24 16.65
C LEU A 144 3.83 7.17 15.70
N ASN A 145 5.13 6.95 15.66
CA ASN A 145 5.73 5.91 14.83
C ASN A 145 5.16 4.54 15.19
N ARG A 146 5.12 4.18 16.48
CA ARG A 146 4.54 2.92 16.95
C ARG A 146 3.05 2.80 16.64
N LEU A 147 2.27 3.87 16.79
CA LEU A 147 0.81 3.83 16.55
C LEU A 147 0.46 3.75 15.07
N LEU A 148 1.16 4.51 14.22
CA LEU A 148 0.88 4.55 12.78
C LEU A 148 1.50 3.38 12.03
N PHE A 149 2.70 2.96 12.45
CA PHE A 149 3.49 1.92 11.78
C PHE A 149 4.15 0.98 12.80
N PRO A 150 3.39 0.15 13.53
CA PRO A 150 3.94 -0.70 14.61
C PRO A 150 5.05 -1.64 14.13
N ALA A 151 4.81 -2.37 13.04
CA ALA A 151 5.78 -3.33 12.51
C ALA A 151 7.02 -2.65 11.88
N PRO A 152 6.88 -1.62 11.02
CA PRO A 152 8.05 -0.85 10.56
C PRO A 152 8.86 -0.22 11.70
N THR A 153 8.20 0.29 12.75
CA THR A 153 8.88 0.86 13.92
C THR A 153 9.68 -0.19 14.67
N ALA A 154 9.11 -1.38 14.91
CA ALA A 154 9.82 -2.48 15.54
C ALA A 154 11.02 -2.96 14.71
N ALA A 155 10.84 -3.09 13.38
CA ALA A 155 11.92 -3.46 12.48
C ALA A 155 13.04 -2.41 12.46
N PHE A 156 12.68 -1.12 12.42
CA PHE A 156 13.64 -0.02 12.50
C PHE A 156 14.46 -0.07 13.79
N GLY A 157 13.81 -0.29 14.94
CA GLY A 157 14.49 -0.46 16.23
C GLY A 157 15.49 -1.60 16.20
N GLN A 158 15.10 -2.78 15.68
CA GLN A 158 16.00 -3.92 15.55
C GLN A 158 17.21 -3.63 14.65
N GLN A 159 17.01 -2.94 13.52
CA GLN A 159 18.12 -2.56 12.63
C GLN A 159 19.07 -1.57 13.32
N HIS A 160 18.51 -0.59 14.02
CA HIS A 160 19.30 0.38 14.77
C HIS A 160 20.09 -0.27 15.92
N ASP A 161 19.52 -1.25 16.60
CA ASP A 161 20.22 -2.00 17.67
C ASP A 161 21.37 -2.86 17.13
N LEU A 162 21.20 -3.44 15.93
CA LEU A 162 22.21 -4.32 15.31
C LEU A 162 23.33 -3.55 14.63
N PHE A 163 23.00 -2.46 13.94
CA PHE A 163 23.92 -1.77 13.03
C PHE A 163 24.20 -0.31 13.40
N GLY A 164 23.52 0.23 14.41
CA GLY A 164 23.60 1.65 14.75
C GLY A 164 22.87 2.55 13.74
N ASP A 165 23.26 3.82 13.72
CA ASP A 165 22.72 4.79 12.76
C ASP A 165 23.39 4.63 11.40
N LEU A 166 22.68 4.00 10.46
CA LEU A 166 23.14 3.86 9.07
C LEU A 166 22.82 5.08 8.20
N SER A 167 22.09 6.08 8.71
CA SER A 167 21.72 7.26 7.92
C SER A 167 22.90 8.18 7.62
N VAL A 168 23.99 8.04 8.38
CA VAL A 168 25.26 8.77 8.18
C VAL A 168 26.20 8.13 7.16
N VAL A 169 25.86 6.93 6.66
CA VAL A 169 26.64 6.22 5.64
C VAL A 169 26.28 6.76 4.26
N ASP A 170 27.26 6.95 3.37
CA ASP A 170 27.01 7.38 2.00
C ASP A 170 26.07 6.40 1.26
N THR A 171 25.24 6.91 0.35
CA THR A 171 24.25 6.09 -0.35
C THR A 171 24.89 4.93 -1.12
N VAL A 172 26.07 5.11 -1.71
CA VAL A 172 26.75 4.03 -2.44
C VAL A 172 27.20 2.94 -1.48
N ASP A 173 27.83 3.32 -0.38
CA ASP A 173 28.34 2.39 0.64
C ASP A 173 27.20 1.67 1.37
N TYR A 174 26.10 2.36 1.62
CA TYR A 174 24.89 1.78 2.20
C TYR A 174 24.27 0.70 1.30
N LEU A 175 24.22 0.93 -0.02
CA LEU A 175 23.58 0.02 -0.96
C LEU A 175 24.47 -1.16 -1.40
N TYR A 176 25.79 -0.94 -1.49
CA TYR A 176 26.71 -1.90 -2.11
C TYR A 176 27.85 -2.37 -1.19
N GLY A 177 27.98 -1.79 0.01
CA GLY A 177 29.07 -2.06 0.93
C GLY A 177 30.37 -1.34 0.53
N LEU A 178 31.43 -1.60 1.30
CA LEU A 178 32.73 -0.95 1.15
C LEU A 178 33.59 -1.67 0.10
N THR A 179 34.39 -0.90 -0.64
CA THR A 179 35.29 -1.42 -1.67
C THR A 179 36.70 -1.58 -1.11
N GLN A 180 37.29 -2.76 -1.28
CA GLN A 180 38.65 -3.01 -0.81
C GLN A 180 39.66 -2.07 -1.49
N GLY A 181 40.49 -1.40 -0.69
CA GLY A 181 41.52 -0.48 -1.17
C GLY A 181 41.02 0.93 -1.48
N VAL A 182 39.74 1.22 -1.23
CA VAL A 182 39.16 2.56 -1.25
C VAL A 182 38.97 3.03 0.19
N GLU A 183 39.35 4.27 0.48
CA GLU A 183 39.08 4.89 1.78
C GLU A 183 37.63 5.41 1.79
N HIS A 184 36.89 5.02 2.82
CA HIS A 184 35.52 5.45 3.05
C HIS A 184 35.46 6.34 4.30
N VAL A 185 34.71 7.44 4.22
CA VAL A 185 34.61 8.41 5.32
C VAL A 185 33.17 8.50 5.79
N VAL A 186 32.94 8.14 7.05
CA VAL A 186 31.62 8.23 7.70
C VAL A 186 31.64 9.33 8.75
N GLU A 187 30.79 10.34 8.61
CA GLU A 187 30.63 11.40 9.60
C GLU A 187 29.60 11.00 10.66
N ILE A 188 30.06 10.46 11.79
CA ILE A 188 29.20 9.92 12.84
C ILE A 188 28.48 11.04 13.61
N SER A 189 29.14 12.18 13.78
CA SER A 189 28.59 13.38 14.42
C SER A 189 29.42 14.60 14.02
N THR A 190 28.92 15.81 14.27
CA THR A 190 29.65 17.05 13.95
C THR A 190 31.06 17.02 14.51
N GLY A 191 32.06 17.02 13.62
CA GLY A 191 33.47 17.01 13.97
C GLY A 191 34.07 15.63 14.28
N VAL A 192 33.31 14.54 14.16
CA VAL A 192 33.77 13.16 14.35
C VAL A 192 33.63 12.39 13.04
N ARG A 193 34.76 11.96 12.49
CA ARG A 193 34.83 11.16 11.26
C ARG A 193 35.51 9.83 11.50
N LEU A 194 34.93 8.78 10.97
CA LEU A 194 35.51 7.45 10.89
C LEU A 194 36.04 7.25 9.48
N PHE A 195 37.30 6.81 9.39
CA PHE A 195 37.93 6.40 8.14
C PHE A 195 37.99 4.88 8.14
N VAL A 196 37.39 4.26 7.12
CA VAL A 196 37.31 2.80 6.95
C VAL A 196 38.02 2.38 5.67
#